data_AF-A0A8T0L0E8-F1
#
_entry.id   AF-A0A8T0L0E8-F1
#
_cell.length_a   1.000
_cell.length_b   1.000
_cell.length_c   1.000
_cell.angle_alpha   90.00
_cell.angle_beta   90.00
_cell.angle_gamma   90.00
#
_symmetry.space_group_name_H-M   'P 1'
#
loop_
_entity.id
_entity.type
_entity.pdbx_description
1 polymer ?
#
loop_
_entity_poly.entity_id
_entity_poly.type
_entity_poly.pdbx_seq_one_letter_code
_entity_poly.pdbx_strand_id
1 'polypeptide(L)'
;MTVRLEEWRIRKRDTEEWMRHRQLPPHLQQRIRRFVQYKWLATRGVDEEAIMLSLPLDLRREIQHHLCLSLVRRVPFFSQMDDQLLDAICERLSSSLSTEGTYIFREGDPVDEMLFIIRGQLESSTTNGGRSGFFNCIKLRPGDFCGEELLTWALMPNSTLNLPSSTRTVKALSEVEAFSLQAEDLKFVASQFKRLHSKKLQHAFRYYSHQWRTWGACFIQAAWRRYQKRKATRELSLKEGLYYLSLPETEESGHLEDDETGESSGITKKVQNLGATVLASKFAANTRKGAHKLPDPVPQLFKPDEPDFSLDHEL
;
A
#
# COMPACT_ATOMS: atom_id res chain seq x y z
N MET A 1 10.84 44.91 32.16
CA MET A 1 10.96 43.70 31.32
C MET A 1 9.61 43.01 31.26
N THR A 2 9.11 42.62 30.09
CA THR A 2 7.81 41.94 29.97
C THR A 2 7.90 40.50 30.48
N VAL A 3 6.92 40.03 31.26
CA VAL A 3 6.87 38.67 31.87
C VAL A 3 7.24 37.56 30.87
N ARG A 4 6.71 37.63 29.64
CA ARG A 4 7.00 36.65 28.56
C ARG A 4 8.47 36.58 28.13
N LEU A 5 9.21 37.68 28.21
CA LEU A 5 10.65 37.65 27.87
C LEU A 5 11.45 36.96 28.96
N GLU A 6 11.00 37.06 30.21
CA GLU A 6 11.64 36.35 31.32
C GLU A 6 11.32 34.86 31.27
N GLU A 7 10.07 34.49 30.99
CA GLU A 7 9.67 33.08 30.75
C GLU A 7 10.50 32.43 29.65
N TRP A 8 10.71 33.13 28.52
CA TRP A 8 11.58 32.66 27.46
C TRP A 8 13.03 32.46 27.91
N ARG A 9 13.57 33.40 28.69
CA ARG A 9 14.95 33.33 29.19
C ARG A 9 15.14 32.17 30.15
N ILE A 10 14.21 31.97 31.07
CA ILE A 10 14.21 30.85 32.02
C ILE A 10 14.15 29.54 31.24
N ARG A 11 13.16 29.37 30.36
CA ARG A 11 13.00 28.14 29.56
C ARG A 11 14.24 27.83 28.72
N LYS A 12 14.85 28.84 28.11
CA LYS A 12 16.09 28.69 27.34
C LYS A 12 17.25 28.24 28.25
N ARG A 13 17.41 28.84 29.43
CA ARG A 13 18.44 28.46 30.41
C ARG A 13 18.27 27.02 30.86
N ASP A 14 17.07 26.65 31.28
CA ASP A 14 16.76 25.30 31.78
C ASP A 14 17.01 24.24 30.70
N THR A 15 16.65 24.54 29.45
CA THR A 15 16.92 23.65 28.30
C THR A 15 18.44 23.49 28.10
N GLU A 16 19.23 24.56 28.15
CA GLU A 16 20.69 24.49 28.00
C GLU A 16 21.35 23.70 29.13
N GLU A 17 20.94 23.95 30.38
CA GLU A 17 21.46 23.23 31.54
C GLU A 17 21.13 21.74 31.44
N TRP A 18 19.90 21.39 31.06
CA TRP A 18 19.49 20.01 30.82
C TRP A 18 20.32 19.33 29.72
N MET A 19 20.54 20.01 28.58
CA MET A 19 21.35 19.47 27.48
C MET A 19 22.82 19.25 27.88
N ARG A 20 23.40 20.18 28.66
CA ARG A 20 24.77 20.07 29.17
C ARG A 20 24.91 18.91 30.15
N HIS A 21 23.96 18.79 31.08
CA HIS A 21 23.96 17.72 32.08
C HIS A 21 23.87 16.33 31.43
N ARG A 22 23.10 16.20 30.33
CA ARG A 22 22.96 14.97 29.55
C ARG A 22 24.09 14.75 28.51
N GLN A 23 25.06 15.66 28.42
CA GLN A 23 26.20 15.59 27.49
C GLN A 23 25.80 15.34 26.02
N LEU A 24 24.72 16.00 25.57
CA LEU A 24 24.21 15.77 24.22
C LEU A 24 25.23 16.23 23.14
N PRO A 25 25.35 15.52 22.01
CA PRO A 25 26.22 15.94 20.92
C PRO A 25 25.86 17.33 20.36
N PRO A 26 26.83 18.12 19.85
CA PRO A 26 26.59 19.48 19.38
C PRO A 26 25.49 19.60 18.31
N HIS A 27 25.42 18.65 17.38
CA HIS A 27 24.39 18.65 16.33
C HIS A 27 22.97 18.49 16.92
N LEU A 28 22.82 17.67 17.96
CA LEU A 28 21.54 17.44 18.62
C LEU A 28 21.13 18.66 19.45
N GLN A 29 22.09 19.28 20.15
CA GLN A 29 21.86 20.55 20.85
C GLN A 29 21.36 21.64 19.90
N GLN A 30 21.97 21.77 18.72
CA GLN A 30 21.54 22.76 17.73
C GLN A 30 20.12 22.50 17.20
N ARG A 31 19.76 21.23 16.97
CA ARG A 31 18.40 20.84 16.60
C ARG A 31 17.39 21.18 17.69
N ILE A 32 17.70 20.88 18.95
CA ILE A 32 16.84 21.20 20.10
C ILE A 32 16.66 22.72 20.23
N ARG A 33 17.74 23.51 20.14
CA ARG A 33 17.69 24.98 20.16
C ARG A 33 16.76 25.53 19.07
N ARG A 34 16.89 25.03 17.84
CA ARG A 34 16.04 25.41 16.70
C ARG A 34 14.57 25.11 17.00
N PHE A 35 14.28 23.91 17.48
CA PHE A 35 12.92 23.49 17.82
C PHE A 35 12.31 24.33 18.93
N VAL A 36 13.03 24.56 20.03
CA VAL A 36 12.55 25.37 21.17
C VAL A 36 12.31 26.82 20.74
N GLN A 37 13.20 27.38 19.92
CA GLN A 37 13.00 28.71 19.34
C GLN A 37 11.80 28.77 18.42
N TYR A 38 11.62 27.79 17.53
CA TYR A 38 10.49 27.74 16.63
C TYR A 38 9.17 27.58 17.40
N LYS A 39 9.09 26.63 18.35
CA LYS A 39 7.91 26.45 19.22
C LYS A 39 7.55 27.74 19.94
N TRP A 40 8.54 28.49 20.45
CA TRP A 40 8.31 29.79 21.07
C TRP A 40 7.79 30.84 20.07
N LEU A 41 8.31 30.90 18.86
CA LEU A 41 7.84 31.85 17.84
C LEU A 41 6.41 31.53 17.38
N ALA A 42 6.10 30.26 17.20
CA ALA A 42 4.79 29.79 16.77
C ALA A 42 3.71 30.02 17.84
N THR A 43 3.99 29.62 19.10
CA THR A 43 3.00 29.66 20.19
C THR A 43 3.08 30.92 21.06
N ARG A 44 4.18 31.67 20.98
CA ARG A 44 4.51 32.79 21.90
C ARG A 44 4.46 32.42 23.38
N GLY A 45 4.78 31.17 23.69
CA GLY A 45 4.76 30.64 25.05
C GLY A 45 3.37 30.26 25.55
N VAL A 46 2.34 30.35 24.70
CA VAL A 46 1.00 29.89 25.02
C VAL A 46 0.95 28.37 24.96
N ASP A 47 0.45 27.77 26.03
CA ASP A 47 0.13 26.36 26.06
C ASP A 47 -1.31 26.15 25.55
N GLU A 48 -1.44 25.79 24.28
CA GLU A 48 -2.73 25.57 23.62
C GLU A 48 -3.54 24.47 24.32
N GLU A 49 -2.89 23.41 24.78
CA GLU A 49 -3.55 22.31 25.49
C GLU A 49 -4.12 22.78 26.82
N ALA A 50 -3.37 23.57 27.58
CA ALA A 50 -3.85 24.15 28.84
C ALA A 50 -5.04 25.10 28.65
N ILE A 51 -5.02 25.92 27.58
CA ILE A 51 -6.17 26.78 27.23
C ILE A 51 -7.38 25.91 26.92
N MET A 52 -7.22 24.91 26.06
CA MET A 52 -8.32 24.02 25.69
C MET A 52 -8.88 23.34 26.93
N LEU A 53 -8.05 22.76 27.81
CA LEU A 53 -8.47 22.09 29.04
C LEU A 53 -9.19 23.02 30.04
N SER A 54 -8.91 24.32 30.01
CA SER A 54 -9.61 25.31 30.85
C SER A 54 -11.03 25.63 30.38
N LEU A 55 -11.35 25.30 29.12
CA LEU A 55 -12.66 25.55 28.53
C LEU A 55 -13.64 24.39 28.79
N PRO A 56 -14.94 24.70 28.96
CA PRO A 56 -16.01 23.72 28.90
C PRO A 56 -15.94 22.79 27.67
N LEU A 57 -16.48 21.57 27.80
CA LEU A 57 -16.39 20.53 26.77
C LEU A 57 -17.04 20.94 25.44
N ASP A 58 -18.19 21.61 25.50
CA ASP A 58 -18.92 22.15 24.35
C ASP A 58 -18.07 23.13 23.54
N LEU A 59 -17.45 24.13 24.20
CA LEU A 59 -16.58 25.09 23.51
C LEU A 59 -15.34 24.43 22.90
N ARG A 60 -14.72 23.47 23.61
CA ARG A 60 -13.58 22.71 23.06
C ARG A 60 -13.95 22.02 21.76
N ARG A 61 -15.12 21.37 21.72
CA ARG A 61 -15.62 20.66 20.54
C ARG A 61 -15.85 21.60 19.37
N GLU A 62 -16.52 22.73 19.60
CA GLU A 62 -16.75 23.73 18.56
C GLU A 62 -15.45 24.31 17.99
N ILE A 63 -14.48 24.60 18.85
CA ILE A 63 -13.16 25.10 18.44
C ILE A 63 -12.42 24.04 17.63
N GLN A 64 -12.31 22.80 18.11
CA GLN A 64 -11.63 21.73 17.38
C GLN A 64 -12.30 21.51 16.03
N HIS A 65 -13.62 21.33 16.00
CA HIS A 65 -14.38 21.17 14.76
C HIS A 65 -14.12 22.30 13.76
N HIS A 66 -14.12 23.56 14.21
CA HIS A 66 -13.81 24.69 13.34
C HIS A 66 -12.39 24.64 12.75
N LEU A 67 -11.40 24.24 13.55
CA LEU A 67 -9.99 24.24 13.15
C LEU A 67 -9.64 23.09 12.21
N CYS A 68 -10.17 21.88 12.44
CA CYS A 68 -9.68 20.68 11.78
C CYS A 68 -10.66 20.00 10.82
N LEU A 69 -11.97 20.25 10.90
CA LEU A 69 -12.97 19.57 10.05
C LEU A 69 -12.64 19.68 8.55
N SER A 70 -12.24 20.87 8.10
CA SER A 70 -11.93 21.12 6.70
C SER A 70 -10.71 20.31 6.22
N LEU A 71 -9.77 20.00 7.11
CA LEU A 71 -8.59 19.18 6.83
C LEU A 71 -8.97 17.69 6.84
N VAL A 72 -9.74 17.25 7.84
CA VAL A 72 -10.21 15.86 7.94
C VAL A 72 -11.02 15.48 6.70
N ARG A 73 -11.96 16.33 6.26
CA ARG A 73 -12.79 16.09 5.05
C ARG A 73 -12.00 16.02 3.75
N ARG A 74 -10.77 16.53 3.69
CA ARG A 74 -9.91 16.39 2.49
C ARG A 74 -9.39 14.97 2.33
N VAL A 75 -9.32 14.19 3.41
CA VAL A 75 -9.02 12.76 3.30
C VAL A 75 -10.25 12.10 2.68
N PRO A 76 -10.14 11.56 1.46
CA PRO A 76 -11.32 11.09 0.76
C PRO A 76 -12.04 9.95 1.50
N PHE A 77 -11.30 9.14 2.27
CA PHE A 77 -11.88 8.13 3.14
C PHE A 77 -12.81 8.73 4.21
N PHE A 78 -12.36 9.78 4.92
CA PHE A 78 -13.16 10.45 5.94
C PHE A 78 -14.34 11.23 5.36
N SER A 79 -14.25 11.75 4.13
CA SER A 79 -15.37 12.43 3.47
C SER A 79 -16.63 11.56 3.28
N GLN A 80 -16.49 10.23 3.38
CA GLN A 80 -17.60 9.27 3.27
C GLN A 80 -18.21 8.91 4.63
N MET A 81 -17.66 9.45 5.72
CA MET A 81 -18.15 9.28 7.08
C MET A 81 -19.25 10.28 7.40
N ASP A 82 -20.09 9.94 8.36
CA ASP A 82 -21.09 10.84 8.93
C ASP A 82 -20.45 11.89 9.84
N ASP A 83 -21.15 13.00 10.05
CA ASP A 83 -20.62 14.15 10.79
C ASP A 83 -20.25 13.79 12.24
N GLN A 84 -21.00 12.90 12.89
CA GLN A 84 -20.68 12.42 14.25
C GLN A 84 -19.30 11.75 14.32
N LEU A 85 -18.91 11.04 13.26
CA LEU A 85 -17.62 10.38 13.17
C LEU A 85 -16.50 11.37 12.85
N LEU A 86 -16.77 12.32 11.98
CA LEU A 86 -15.86 13.44 11.73
C LEU A 86 -15.60 14.23 13.01
N ASP A 87 -16.63 14.50 13.81
CA ASP A 87 -16.53 15.16 15.11
C ASP A 87 -15.66 14.36 16.07
N ALA A 88 -15.89 13.04 16.18
CA ALA A 88 -15.10 12.16 17.04
C ALA A 88 -13.60 12.10 16.67
N ILE A 89 -13.29 12.22 15.37
CA ILE A 89 -11.90 12.37 14.87
C ILE A 89 -11.36 13.75 15.23
N CYS A 90 -12.12 14.81 14.97
CA CYS A 90 -11.74 16.19 15.26
C CYS A 90 -11.39 16.40 16.74
N GLU A 91 -12.13 15.75 17.65
CA GLU A 91 -11.90 15.79 19.10
C GLU A 91 -10.54 15.22 19.52
N ARG A 92 -9.98 14.29 18.75
CA ARG A 92 -8.75 13.54 19.07
C ARG A 92 -7.51 14.09 18.36
N LEU A 93 -7.67 15.12 17.53
CA LEU A 93 -6.53 15.75 16.87
C LEU A 93 -5.74 16.61 17.85
N SER A 94 -4.42 16.44 17.84
CA SER A 94 -3.47 17.22 18.63
C SER A 94 -2.57 18.07 17.73
N SER A 95 -2.10 19.20 18.26
CA SER A 95 -1.20 20.10 17.53
C SER A 95 0.20 19.49 17.45
N SER A 96 0.79 19.44 16.26
CA SER A 96 2.12 18.90 15.99
C SER A 96 2.99 19.95 15.28
N LEU A 97 4.20 20.16 15.81
CA LEU A 97 5.19 21.08 15.26
C LEU A 97 6.43 20.31 14.84
N SER A 98 6.91 20.57 13.64
CA SER A 98 8.11 19.92 13.10
C SER A 98 9.07 20.96 12.53
N THR A 99 10.35 20.85 12.88
CA THR A 99 11.40 21.72 12.32
C THR A 99 11.88 21.24 10.95
N GLU A 100 12.39 22.15 10.13
CA GLU A 100 13.03 21.79 8.86
C GLU A 100 14.11 20.71 9.06
N GLY A 101 14.16 19.74 8.16
CA GLY A 101 15.10 18.64 8.17
C GLY A 101 14.70 17.47 9.07
N THR A 102 13.61 17.60 9.83
CA THR A 102 13.07 16.52 10.66
C THR A 102 12.49 15.43 9.78
N TYR A 103 12.85 14.18 10.06
CA TYR A 103 12.19 13.02 9.47
C TYR A 103 10.98 12.71 10.33
N ILE A 104 9.80 12.76 9.73
CA ILE A 104 8.54 12.40 10.37
C ILE A 104 8.40 10.89 10.31
N PHE A 105 8.48 10.32 9.11
CA PHE A 105 8.49 8.88 8.88
C PHE A 105 9.70 8.52 8.05
N ARG A 106 10.24 7.31 8.24
CA ARG A 106 11.18 6.70 7.29
C ARG A 106 10.51 5.46 6.71
N GLU A 107 10.79 5.19 5.44
CA GLU A 107 10.31 3.97 4.80
C GLU A 107 10.74 2.74 5.62
N GLY A 108 9.78 1.90 6.01
CA GLY A 108 9.98 0.73 6.86
C GLY A 108 9.71 0.93 8.36
N ASP A 109 9.79 2.16 8.87
CA ASP A 109 9.54 2.46 10.29
C ASP A 109 8.05 2.31 10.63
N PRO A 110 7.69 1.95 11.89
CA PRO A 110 6.29 1.90 12.31
C PRO A 110 5.64 3.29 12.23
N VAL A 111 4.43 3.35 11.69
CA VAL A 111 3.60 4.55 11.64
C VAL A 111 2.67 4.54 12.85
N ASP A 112 2.84 5.50 13.75
CA ASP A 112 2.07 5.68 14.98
C ASP A 112 1.10 6.86 14.91
N GLU A 113 1.26 7.77 13.95
CA GLU A 113 0.35 8.90 13.76
C GLU A 113 0.05 9.20 12.29
N MET A 114 -1.10 9.86 12.07
CA MET A 114 -1.48 10.44 10.79
C MET A 114 -1.44 11.95 10.90
N LEU A 115 -0.72 12.63 10.01
CA LEU A 115 -0.54 14.08 10.03
C LEU A 115 -1.37 14.79 8.95
N PHE A 116 -1.96 15.91 9.33
CA PHE A 116 -2.70 16.83 8.46
C PHE A 116 -1.97 18.17 8.42
N ILE A 117 -1.42 18.53 7.27
CA ILE A 117 -0.53 19.69 7.14
C ILE A 117 -1.36 20.97 7.12
N ILE A 118 -1.11 21.87 8.08
CA ILE A 118 -1.75 23.19 8.15
C ILE A 118 -0.85 24.23 7.48
N ARG A 119 0.44 24.19 7.79
CA ARG A 119 1.47 25.09 7.24
C ARG A 119 2.78 24.36 7.02
N GLY A 120 3.59 24.90 6.11
CA GLY A 120 4.88 24.34 5.74
C GLY A 120 4.81 23.35 4.59
N GLN A 121 5.94 22.70 4.32
CA GLN A 121 6.09 21.73 3.24
C GLN A 121 6.84 20.49 3.73
N LEU A 122 6.35 19.33 3.29
CA LEU A 122 7.04 18.05 3.49
C LEU A 122 7.46 17.48 2.14
N GLU A 123 8.54 16.75 2.13
CA GLU A 123 8.95 15.86 1.05
C GLU A 123 8.54 14.44 1.41
N SER A 124 7.88 13.75 0.49
CA SER A 124 7.57 12.34 0.62
C SER A 124 8.26 11.58 -0.51
N SER A 125 9.16 10.67 -0.14
CA SER A 125 9.94 9.87 -1.09
C SER A 125 9.78 8.38 -0.83
N THR A 126 9.75 7.56 -1.87
CA THR A 126 9.69 6.09 -1.76
C THR A 126 10.69 5.45 -2.70
N THR A 127 11.34 4.40 -2.21
CA THR A 127 12.25 3.54 -2.97
C THR A 127 11.59 2.21 -3.36
N ASN A 128 10.31 2.02 -3.02
CA ASN A 128 9.55 0.79 -3.24
C ASN A 128 10.29 -0.44 -2.70
N GLY A 129 10.76 -0.35 -1.44
CA GLY A 129 11.52 -1.41 -0.79
C GLY A 129 12.92 -1.62 -1.37
N GLY A 130 13.59 -0.54 -1.82
CA GLY A 130 14.97 -0.59 -2.32
C GLY A 130 15.14 -1.18 -3.72
N ARG A 131 14.09 -1.16 -4.57
CA ARG A 131 14.24 -1.56 -5.97
C ARG A 131 15.18 -0.59 -6.71
N SER A 132 16.31 -1.10 -7.18
CA SER A 132 17.29 -0.32 -7.93
C SER A 132 16.64 0.42 -9.10
N GLY A 133 16.86 1.73 -9.19
CA GLY A 133 16.34 2.60 -10.25
C GLY A 133 14.93 3.17 -10.03
N PHE A 134 14.27 2.89 -8.89
CA PHE A 134 12.98 3.51 -8.54
C PHE A 134 13.14 4.51 -7.39
N PHE A 135 12.95 5.79 -7.68
CA PHE A 135 12.86 6.86 -6.69
C PHE A 135 11.71 7.78 -7.08
N ASN A 136 10.62 7.76 -6.31
CA ASN A 136 9.53 8.70 -6.47
C ASN A 136 9.58 9.70 -5.33
N CYS A 137 9.57 10.99 -5.65
CA CYS A 137 9.56 12.08 -4.68
C CYS A 137 8.45 13.08 -5.03
N ILE A 138 7.60 13.36 -4.05
CA ILE A 138 6.51 14.34 -4.14
C ILE A 138 6.60 15.33 -2.98
N LYS A 139 6.11 16.55 -3.19
CA LYS A 139 6.01 17.57 -2.13
C LYS A 139 4.58 17.61 -1.60
N LEU A 140 4.42 17.46 -0.29
CA LEU A 140 3.16 17.64 0.42
C LEU A 140 3.06 19.10 0.88
N ARG A 141 1.89 19.70 0.64
CA ARG A 141 1.56 21.11 0.85
C ARG A 141 0.47 21.26 1.91
N PRO A 142 0.17 22.50 2.35
CA PRO A 142 -0.97 22.74 3.23
C PRO A 142 -2.27 22.11 2.72
N GLY A 143 -2.89 21.31 3.56
CA GLY A 143 -4.10 20.53 3.30
C GLY A 143 -3.86 19.11 2.75
N ASP A 144 -2.62 18.72 2.50
CA ASP A 144 -2.24 17.33 2.28
C ASP A 144 -2.05 16.59 3.62
N PHE A 145 -1.91 15.27 3.55
CA PHE A 145 -1.74 14.40 4.72
C PHE A 145 -0.72 13.28 4.47
N CYS A 146 -0.24 12.66 5.54
CA CYS A 146 0.57 11.44 5.52
C CYS A 146 0.27 10.52 6.71
N GLY A 147 0.69 9.25 6.62
CA GLY A 147 0.35 8.22 7.61
C GLY A 147 -0.93 7.47 7.28
N GLU A 148 -1.36 7.48 6.01
CA GLU A 148 -2.57 6.82 5.52
C GLU A 148 -2.57 5.30 5.68
N GLU A 149 -1.40 4.71 5.94
CA GLU A 149 -1.24 3.30 6.32
C GLU A 149 -2.10 2.94 7.54
N LEU A 150 -2.26 3.88 8.47
CA LEU A 150 -3.09 3.72 9.67
C LEU A 150 -4.57 3.53 9.36
N LEU A 151 -5.07 4.11 8.27
CA LEU A 151 -6.47 3.93 7.86
C LEU A 151 -6.78 2.46 7.61
N THR A 152 -5.86 1.75 6.93
CA THR A 152 -6.05 0.32 6.65
C THR A 152 -5.98 -0.49 7.94
N TRP A 153 -4.96 -0.22 8.75
CA TRP A 153 -4.69 -0.93 9.99
C TRP A 153 -5.82 -0.79 11.02
N ALA A 154 -6.35 0.42 11.23
CA ALA A 154 -7.37 0.68 12.25
C ALA A 154 -8.68 -0.08 12.01
N LEU A 155 -9.00 -0.38 10.75
CA LEU A 155 -10.25 -1.04 10.36
C LEU A 155 -10.16 -2.57 10.40
N MET A 156 -8.97 -3.15 10.33
CA MET A 156 -8.83 -4.61 10.35
C MET A 156 -9.40 -5.25 11.63
N PRO A 157 -10.10 -6.41 11.53
CA PRO A 157 -10.73 -7.06 12.67
C PRO A 157 -9.72 -7.46 13.75
N ASN A 158 -8.61 -8.01 13.29
CA ASN A 158 -7.49 -8.53 14.07
C ASN A 158 -6.29 -7.57 14.06
N SER A 159 -6.51 -6.25 13.99
CA SER A 159 -5.41 -5.30 13.98
C SER A 159 -4.49 -5.56 15.17
N THR A 160 -3.34 -6.19 14.88
CA THR A 160 -2.38 -6.60 15.90
C THR A 160 -1.88 -5.34 16.61
N LEU A 161 -1.30 -5.51 17.82
CA LEU A 161 -0.60 -4.42 18.50
C LEU A 161 0.54 -3.82 17.66
N ASN A 162 0.96 -4.52 16.60
CA ASN A 162 2.00 -4.03 15.70
C ASN A 162 1.43 -2.98 14.75
N LEU A 163 2.06 -1.81 14.78
CA LEU A 163 1.79 -0.70 13.87
C LEU A 163 2.22 -1.05 12.43
N PRO A 164 1.54 -0.50 11.41
CA PRO A 164 1.94 -0.71 10.02
C PRO A 164 3.27 -0.02 9.74
N SER A 165 4.10 -0.61 8.88
CA SER A 165 5.32 0.02 8.39
C SER A 165 5.01 1.10 7.35
N SER A 166 5.73 2.22 7.42
CA SER A 166 5.62 3.31 6.47
C SER A 166 6.08 2.88 5.08
N THR A 167 5.31 3.26 4.06
CA THR A 167 5.64 2.99 2.64
C THR A 167 6.60 4.02 2.05
N ARG A 168 6.85 5.12 2.76
CA ARG A 168 7.59 6.30 2.28
C ARG A 168 8.34 7.01 3.38
N THR A 169 9.46 7.62 3.02
CA THR A 169 10.18 8.55 3.90
C THR A 169 9.56 9.93 3.76
N VAL A 170 9.13 10.51 4.87
CA VAL A 170 8.55 11.86 4.95
C VAL A 170 9.48 12.78 5.73
N LYS A 171 9.94 13.85 5.11
CA LYS A 171 10.90 14.80 5.68
C LYS A 171 10.37 16.23 5.60
N ALA A 172 10.51 17.00 6.66
CA ALA A 172 10.17 18.42 6.66
C ALA A 172 11.16 19.24 5.83
N LEU A 173 10.64 19.98 4.84
CA LEU A 173 11.41 20.93 4.02
C LEU A 173 11.39 22.35 4.58
N SER A 174 10.44 22.65 5.46
CA SER A 174 10.34 23.91 6.18
C SER A 174 9.91 23.64 7.62
N GLU A 175 9.80 24.70 8.41
CA GLU A 175 9.00 24.63 9.65
C GLU A 175 7.56 24.26 9.28
N VAL A 176 6.98 23.27 9.98
CA VAL A 176 5.69 22.67 9.66
C VAL A 176 4.79 22.70 10.89
N GLU A 177 3.56 23.15 10.67
CA GLU A 177 2.45 23.09 11.63
C GLU A 177 1.45 22.09 11.08
N ALA A 178 1.08 21.08 11.87
CA ALA A 178 0.17 20.02 11.48
C ALA A 178 -0.75 19.65 12.64
N PHE A 179 -1.87 19.01 12.34
CA PHE A 179 -2.58 18.21 13.33
C PHE A 179 -2.12 16.76 13.23
N SER A 180 -2.01 16.08 14.36
CA SER A 180 -1.71 14.66 14.48
C SER A 180 -2.92 13.89 15.00
N LEU A 181 -3.23 12.77 14.37
CA LEU A 181 -4.16 11.76 14.85
C LEU A 181 -3.37 10.51 15.21
N GLN A 182 -3.32 10.17 16.49
CA GLN A 182 -2.60 9.00 16.96
C GLN A 182 -3.29 7.70 16.50
N ALA A 183 -2.49 6.64 16.32
CA ALA A 183 -2.96 5.33 15.90
C ALA A 183 -4.00 4.77 16.90
N GLU A 184 -3.75 4.93 18.20
CA GLU A 184 -4.66 4.48 19.26
C GLU A 184 -6.01 5.19 19.18
N ASP A 185 -6.00 6.50 18.94
CA ASP A 185 -7.20 7.31 18.78
C ASP A 185 -7.98 6.95 17.52
N LEU A 186 -7.29 6.77 16.40
CA LEU A 186 -7.93 6.31 15.16
C LEU A 186 -8.51 4.90 15.32
N LYS A 187 -7.82 4.00 16.02
CA LYS A 187 -8.29 2.64 16.30
C LYS A 187 -9.48 2.65 17.26
N PHE A 188 -9.46 3.52 18.28
CA PHE A 188 -10.59 3.72 19.18
C PHE A 188 -11.82 4.14 18.40
N VAL A 189 -11.68 5.19 17.58
CA VAL A 189 -12.73 5.64 16.66
C VAL A 189 -13.17 4.45 15.81
N ALA A 190 -12.30 3.88 14.98
CA ALA A 190 -12.63 2.76 14.10
C ALA A 190 -13.35 1.60 14.81
N SER A 191 -12.99 1.25 16.05
CA SER A 191 -13.63 0.19 16.84
C SER A 191 -15.09 0.47 17.20
N GLN A 192 -15.43 1.71 17.56
CA GLN A 192 -16.81 2.13 17.82
C GLN A 192 -17.66 2.05 16.54
N PHE A 193 -17.00 2.14 15.38
CA PHE A 193 -17.62 2.27 14.08
C PHE A 193 -17.46 1.04 13.16
N LYS A 194 -16.89 -0.08 13.64
CA LYS A 194 -16.94 -1.40 12.95
C LYS A 194 -18.38 -1.85 12.65
N ARG A 195 -19.37 -1.19 13.27
CA ARG A 195 -20.82 -1.31 13.04
C ARG A 195 -21.34 -0.58 11.78
N LEU A 196 -20.52 0.17 11.04
CA LEU A 196 -20.94 0.87 9.83
C LEU A 196 -20.96 -0.06 8.60
N HIS A 197 -22.14 -0.61 8.32
CA HIS A 197 -22.46 -1.46 7.16
C HIS A 197 -22.50 -0.72 5.81
N SER A 198 -21.88 0.47 5.72
CA SER A 198 -21.96 1.28 4.52
C SER A 198 -21.07 0.67 3.44
N LYS A 199 -21.71 0.09 2.41
CA LYS A 199 -21.01 -0.37 1.19
C LYS A 199 -20.11 0.70 0.58
N LYS A 200 -20.45 1.99 0.77
CA LYS A 200 -19.62 3.14 0.34
C LYS A 200 -18.30 3.20 1.10
N LEU A 201 -18.32 3.06 2.43
CA LEU A 201 -17.11 3.03 3.26
C LEU A 201 -16.26 1.79 2.97
N GLN A 202 -16.88 0.64 2.73
CA GLN A 202 -16.16 -0.57 2.32
C GLN A 202 -15.43 -0.38 0.97
N HIS A 203 -16.08 0.25 0.00
CA HIS A 203 -15.46 0.57 -1.28
C HIS A 203 -14.34 1.60 -1.14
N ALA A 204 -14.57 2.67 -0.36
CA ALA A 204 -13.55 3.66 -0.07
C ALA A 204 -12.33 3.00 0.60
N PHE A 205 -12.55 2.14 1.59
CA PHE A 205 -11.50 1.37 2.24
C PHE A 205 -10.68 0.54 1.24
N ARG A 206 -11.34 -0.29 0.43
CA ARG A 206 -10.66 -1.13 -0.58
C ARG A 206 -9.88 -0.28 -1.58
N TYR A 207 -10.39 0.91 -1.91
CA TYR A 207 -9.74 1.83 -2.83
C TYR A 207 -8.49 2.50 -2.21
N TYR A 208 -8.56 2.95 -0.96
CA TYR A 208 -7.46 3.66 -0.30
C TYR A 208 -6.42 2.70 0.32
N SER A 209 -6.80 1.45 0.62
CA SER A 209 -5.86 0.48 1.16
C SER A 209 -4.79 0.09 0.13
N HIS A 210 -3.52 0.21 0.53
CA HIS A 210 -2.38 -0.18 -0.30
C HIS A 210 -2.43 -1.69 -0.62
N GLN A 211 -2.73 -2.52 0.39
CA GLN A 211 -2.80 -3.98 0.24
C GLN A 211 -3.84 -4.40 -0.81
N TRP A 212 -5.04 -3.79 -0.76
CA TRP A 212 -6.10 -4.05 -1.73
C TRP A 212 -5.76 -3.56 -3.14
N ARG A 213 -5.13 -2.39 -3.26
CA ARG A 213 -4.65 -1.88 -4.55
C ARG A 213 -3.58 -2.79 -5.16
N THR A 214 -2.59 -3.23 -4.38
CA THR A 214 -1.55 -4.15 -4.83
C THR A 214 -2.14 -5.50 -5.23
N TRP A 215 -3.02 -6.06 -4.40
CA TRP A 215 -3.71 -7.32 -4.70
C TRP A 215 -4.54 -7.21 -5.99
N GLY A 216 -5.33 -6.15 -6.15
CA GLY A 216 -6.11 -5.89 -7.35
C GLY A 216 -5.24 -5.79 -8.61
N ALA A 217 -4.12 -5.06 -8.53
CA ALA A 217 -3.17 -4.95 -9.64
C ALA A 217 -2.56 -6.31 -10.01
N CYS A 218 -2.10 -7.09 -9.02
CA CYS A 218 -1.54 -8.42 -9.25
C CYS A 218 -2.58 -9.40 -9.80
N PHE A 219 -3.83 -9.31 -9.35
CA PHE A 219 -4.94 -10.12 -9.87
C PHE A 219 -5.20 -9.85 -11.36
N ILE A 220 -5.28 -8.56 -11.74
CA ILE A 220 -5.45 -8.14 -13.14
C ILE A 220 -4.25 -8.62 -13.98
N GLN A 221 -3.02 -8.44 -13.49
CA GLN A 221 -1.81 -8.92 -14.16
C GLN A 221 -1.83 -10.44 -14.39
N ALA A 222 -2.23 -11.22 -13.37
CA ALA A 222 -2.34 -12.67 -13.48
C ALA A 222 -3.45 -13.10 -14.46
N ALA A 223 -4.58 -12.41 -14.48
CA ALA A 223 -5.67 -12.65 -15.44
C ALA A 223 -5.20 -12.36 -16.89
N TRP A 224 -4.51 -11.24 -17.10
CA TRP A 224 -3.94 -10.87 -18.40
C TRP A 224 -2.90 -11.88 -18.91
N ARG A 225 -1.96 -12.28 -18.05
CA ARG A 225 -0.96 -13.31 -18.39
C ARG A 225 -1.63 -14.63 -18.78
N ARG A 226 -2.68 -15.04 -18.06
CA ARG A 226 -3.48 -16.23 -18.40
C ARG A 226 -4.19 -16.08 -19.74
N TYR A 227 -4.77 -14.91 -20.04
CA TYR A 227 -5.38 -14.63 -21.33
C TYR A 227 -4.36 -14.68 -22.48
N GLN A 228 -3.19 -14.05 -22.31
CA GLN A 228 -2.12 -14.07 -23.31
C GLN A 228 -1.60 -15.48 -23.58
N LYS A 229 -1.38 -16.29 -22.52
CA LYS A 229 -1.01 -17.72 -22.65
C LYS A 229 -2.06 -18.47 -23.48
N ARG A 230 -3.36 -18.29 -23.17
CA ARG A 230 -4.46 -18.91 -23.94
C ARG A 230 -4.51 -18.45 -25.39
N LYS A 231 -4.30 -17.15 -25.66
CA LYS A 231 -4.28 -16.59 -27.01
C LYS A 231 -3.14 -17.19 -27.83
N ALA A 232 -1.92 -17.22 -27.28
CA ALA A 232 -0.76 -17.83 -27.92
C ALA A 232 -0.96 -19.32 -28.21
N THR A 233 -1.55 -20.09 -27.27
CA THR A 233 -1.86 -21.51 -27.51
C THR A 233 -2.89 -21.70 -28.63
N ARG A 234 -3.92 -20.84 -28.72
CA ARG A 234 -4.89 -20.90 -29.82
C ARG A 234 -4.26 -20.55 -31.17
N GLU A 235 -3.41 -19.52 -31.22
CA GLU A 235 -2.69 -19.13 -32.43
C GLU A 235 -1.73 -20.23 -32.91
N LEU A 236 -1.02 -20.89 -31.99
CA LEU A 236 -0.20 -22.07 -32.31
C LEU A 236 -1.07 -23.22 -32.83
N SER A 237 -2.17 -23.55 -32.17
CA SER A 237 -3.07 -24.62 -32.61
C SER A 237 -3.68 -24.34 -33.99
N LEU A 238 -3.98 -23.09 -34.33
CA LEU A 238 -4.47 -22.71 -35.66
C LEU A 238 -3.37 -22.86 -36.72
N LYS A 239 -2.13 -22.45 -36.41
CA LYS A 239 -0.98 -22.62 -37.31
C LYS A 239 -0.64 -24.09 -37.54
N GLU A 240 -0.68 -24.91 -36.50
CA GLU A 240 -0.49 -26.36 -36.58
C GLU A 240 -1.63 -27.03 -37.37
N GLY A 241 -2.88 -26.59 -37.18
CA GLY A 241 -4.03 -27.08 -37.96
C GLY A 241 -3.94 -26.72 -39.45
N LEU A 242 -3.56 -25.49 -39.77
CA LEU A 242 -3.31 -25.04 -41.16
C LEU A 242 -2.15 -25.79 -41.81
N TYR A 243 -1.09 -26.06 -41.05
CA TYR A 243 0.04 -26.87 -41.51
C TYR A 243 -0.40 -28.30 -41.86
N TYR A 244 -1.20 -28.94 -41.00
CA TYR A 244 -1.74 -30.28 -41.26
C TYR A 244 -2.72 -30.34 -42.45
N LEU A 245 -3.50 -29.28 -42.69
CA LEU A 245 -4.41 -29.18 -43.83
C LEU A 245 -3.70 -28.94 -45.18
N SER A 246 -2.44 -28.48 -45.13
CA SER A 246 -1.62 -28.15 -46.30
C SER A 246 -0.71 -29.29 -46.79
N LEU A 247 -0.75 -30.46 -46.14
CA LEU A 247 -0.08 -31.66 -46.63
C LEU A 247 -0.93 -32.28 -47.76
N PRO A 248 -0.35 -32.64 -48.93
CA PRO A 248 -1.10 -33.32 -49.97
C PRO A 248 -1.61 -34.65 -49.42
N GLU A 249 -2.92 -34.90 -49.49
CA GLU A 249 -3.49 -36.22 -49.27
C GLU A 249 -2.81 -37.18 -50.23
N THR A 250 -1.92 -38.03 -49.71
CA THR A 250 -1.43 -39.16 -50.49
C THR A 250 -2.51 -40.23 -50.33
N GLU A 251 -3.36 -40.35 -51.34
CA GLU A 251 -4.36 -41.41 -51.44
C GLU A 251 -3.66 -42.77 -51.40
N GLU A 252 -3.64 -43.43 -50.24
CA GLU A 252 -3.38 -44.88 -50.19
C GLU A 252 -4.72 -45.60 -50.41
N SER A 253 -5.04 -45.85 -51.68
CA SER A 253 -6.05 -46.82 -52.08
C SER A 253 -5.52 -48.24 -51.84
N GLY A 254 -5.92 -48.83 -50.73
CA GLY A 254 -5.64 -50.23 -50.42
C GLY A 254 -6.50 -51.16 -51.29
N HIS A 255 -5.92 -51.72 -52.35
CA HIS A 255 -6.41 -52.94 -52.98
C HIS A 255 -5.52 -54.12 -52.56
N LEU A 256 -6.14 -55.06 -51.84
CA LEU A 256 -5.64 -56.39 -51.52
C LEU A 256 -5.74 -57.27 -52.78
N GLU A 257 -4.65 -57.87 -53.24
CA GLU A 257 -4.66 -59.19 -53.90
C GLU A 257 -3.35 -59.95 -53.62
N ASP A 258 -3.52 -61.26 -53.42
CA ASP A 258 -2.53 -62.28 -53.09
C ASP A 258 -1.60 -62.66 -54.26
N ASP A 259 -0.47 -63.27 -53.88
CA ASP A 259 0.13 -64.48 -54.47
C ASP A 259 1.51 -64.40 -55.19
N GLU A 260 2.12 -65.59 -55.19
CA GLU A 260 3.50 -66.05 -55.07
C GLU A 260 4.61 -65.79 -56.14
N THR A 261 5.85 -65.87 -55.62
CA THR A 261 7.11 -66.41 -56.19
C THR A 261 7.97 -65.64 -57.22
N GLY A 262 9.29 -65.60 -56.95
CA GLY A 262 10.35 -65.41 -57.96
C GLY A 262 11.55 -64.55 -57.52
N GLU A 263 12.72 -65.18 -57.34
CA GLU A 263 14.01 -64.55 -57.01
C GLU A 263 14.56 -63.60 -58.11
N SER A 264 15.25 -62.51 -57.73
CA SER A 264 16.61 -62.16 -58.21
C SER A 264 17.08 -60.75 -57.77
N SER A 265 18.30 -60.71 -57.25
CA SER A 265 19.29 -59.63 -57.06
C SER A 265 19.07 -58.23 -57.66
N GLY A 266 19.36 -57.19 -56.85
CA GLY A 266 20.07 -55.99 -57.32
C GLY A 266 19.72 -54.62 -56.69
N ILE A 267 20.61 -54.13 -55.80
CA ILE A 267 21.15 -52.74 -55.78
C ILE A 267 20.27 -51.57 -55.25
N THR A 268 20.67 -51.11 -54.05
CA THR A 268 20.77 -49.71 -53.52
C THR A 268 19.58 -48.93 -52.93
N LYS A 269 19.65 -48.78 -51.60
CA LYS A 269 19.52 -47.54 -50.78
C LYS A 269 18.50 -46.48 -51.23
N LYS A 270 17.29 -46.48 -50.67
CA LYS A 270 16.61 -45.26 -50.14
C LYS A 270 15.29 -45.51 -49.37
N VAL A 271 15.26 -46.33 -48.31
CA VAL A 271 14.05 -46.45 -47.47
C VAL A 271 14.41 -46.53 -46.00
N GLN A 272 14.76 -45.40 -45.40
CA GLN A 272 14.72 -45.22 -43.94
C GLN A 272 14.39 -43.76 -43.67
N ASN A 273 13.10 -43.40 -43.65
CA ASN A 273 12.63 -42.21 -42.92
C ASN A 273 11.10 -42.09 -42.72
N LEU A 274 10.28 -43.12 -42.99
CA LEU A 274 8.84 -43.06 -42.68
C LEU A 274 8.47 -43.52 -41.26
N GLY A 275 9.42 -44.09 -40.49
CA GLY A 275 9.15 -44.55 -39.12
C GLY A 275 9.17 -43.44 -38.05
N ALA A 276 9.80 -42.30 -38.32
CA ALA A 276 10.02 -41.25 -37.32
C ALA A 276 8.78 -40.35 -37.09
N THR A 277 7.92 -40.21 -38.11
CA THR A 277 6.75 -39.31 -38.07
C THR A 277 5.54 -39.91 -37.37
N VAL A 278 5.38 -41.24 -37.36
CA VAL A 278 4.27 -41.93 -36.68
C VAL A 278 4.52 -42.06 -35.16
N LEU A 279 5.78 -42.03 -34.72
CA LEU A 279 6.11 -42.07 -33.28
C LEU A 279 5.90 -40.71 -32.58
N ALA A 280 6.04 -39.59 -33.29
CA ALA A 280 5.81 -38.26 -32.72
C ALA A 280 4.34 -37.98 -32.37
N SER A 281 3.39 -38.51 -33.16
CA SER A 281 1.95 -38.31 -32.95
C SER A 281 1.41 -39.11 -31.75
N LYS A 282 1.93 -40.32 -31.51
CA LYS A 282 1.56 -41.13 -30.33
C LYS A 282 2.24 -40.65 -29.04
N PHE A 283 3.45 -40.08 -29.11
CA PHE A 283 4.11 -39.47 -27.94
C PHE A 283 3.41 -38.19 -27.47
N ALA A 284 2.88 -37.38 -28.39
CA ALA A 284 2.09 -36.20 -28.06
C ALA A 284 0.71 -36.53 -27.45
N ALA A 285 0.10 -37.65 -27.84
CA ALA A 285 -1.19 -38.10 -27.29
C ALA A 285 -1.07 -38.66 -25.86
N ASN A 286 0.05 -39.34 -25.52
CA ASN A 286 0.25 -39.94 -24.20
C ASN A 286 0.76 -38.98 -23.13
N THR A 287 1.40 -37.86 -23.48
CA THR A 287 1.78 -36.82 -22.50
C THR A 287 0.58 -36.01 -21.97
N ARG A 288 -0.59 -36.12 -22.60
CA ARG A 288 -1.84 -35.49 -22.12
C ARG A 288 -2.51 -36.23 -20.95
N LYS A 289 -2.18 -37.49 -20.68
CA LYS A 289 -2.81 -38.29 -19.60
C LYS A 289 -1.98 -38.43 -18.31
N GLY A 290 -0.73 -37.97 -18.29
CA GLY A 290 0.18 -38.13 -17.13
C GLY A 290 0.61 -36.84 -16.43
N ALA A 291 0.27 -35.66 -16.96
CA ALA A 291 0.56 -34.41 -16.27
C ALA A 291 -0.47 -34.19 -15.16
N HIS A 292 -0.19 -34.74 -13.98
CA HIS A 292 -0.65 -34.14 -12.74
C HIS A 292 -0.43 -32.62 -12.87
N LYS A 293 -1.53 -31.87 -12.75
CA LYS A 293 -1.51 -30.41 -12.66
C LYS A 293 -0.60 -30.03 -11.48
N LEU A 294 0.69 -29.86 -11.72
CA LEU A 294 1.46 -28.95 -10.88
C LEU A 294 0.85 -27.58 -11.16
N PRO A 295 0.27 -26.91 -10.14
CA PRO A 295 -0.12 -25.54 -10.32
C PRO A 295 1.14 -24.76 -10.67
N ASP A 296 1.11 -24.02 -11.80
CA ASP A 296 2.06 -22.94 -12.06
C ASP A 296 2.27 -22.20 -10.72
N PRO A 297 3.51 -21.86 -10.29
CA PRO A 297 3.71 -21.07 -9.10
C PRO A 297 3.34 -19.62 -9.43
N VAL A 298 2.06 -19.37 -9.68
CA VAL A 298 1.48 -18.07 -9.37
C VAL A 298 1.68 -17.91 -7.86
N PRO A 299 2.29 -16.81 -7.40
CA PRO A 299 2.22 -16.47 -5.99
C PRO A 299 0.76 -16.60 -5.60
N GLN A 300 0.45 -17.45 -4.61
CA GLN A 300 -0.87 -17.44 -4.01
C GLN A 300 -1.04 -16.06 -3.41
N LEU A 301 -1.63 -15.15 -4.18
CA LEU A 301 -1.97 -13.82 -3.74
C LEU A 301 -3.17 -14.00 -2.82
N PHE A 302 -2.86 -14.24 -1.55
CA PHE A 302 -3.87 -14.27 -0.50
C PHE A 302 -4.68 -12.99 -0.61
N LYS A 303 -6.00 -13.17 -0.69
CA LYS A 303 -6.94 -12.05 -0.65
C LYS A 303 -6.68 -11.31 0.67
N PRO A 304 -6.43 -9.99 0.66
CA PRO A 304 -6.27 -9.23 1.88
C PRO A 304 -7.50 -9.41 2.77
N ASP A 305 -7.28 -9.45 4.08
CA ASP A 305 -8.37 -9.58 5.03
C ASP A 305 -9.34 -8.40 4.87
N GLU A 306 -10.63 -8.70 4.84
CA GLU A 306 -11.66 -7.66 4.86
C GLU A 306 -11.79 -7.15 6.30
N PRO A 307 -12.00 -5.83 6.50
CA PRO A 307 -12.45 -5.33 7.79
C PRO A 307 -13.72 -6.09 8.16
N ASP A 308 -13.82 -6.56 9.39
CA ASP A 308 -15.05 -7.20 9.83
C ASP A 308 -16.11 -6.13 10.04
N PHE A 309 -17.06 -6.10 9.11
CA PHE A 309 -18.25 -5.28 9.14
C PHE A 309 -19.50 -6.14 9.39
N SER A 310 -19.31 -7.40 9.79
CA SER A 310 -20.40 -8.32 10.13
C SER A 310 -20.90 -8.02 11.54
N LEU A 311 -22.20 -8.18 11.74
CA LEU A 311 -22.79 -8.21 13.08
C LEU A 311 -22.30 -9.46 13.81
N ASP A 312 -21.71 -9.30 14.99
CA ASP A 312 -21.97 -10.24 16.08
C ASP A 312 -23.45 -10.06 16.44
N HIS A 313 -24.31 -10.89 15.82
CA HIS A 313 -25.66 -11.13 16.31
C HIS A 313 -25.57 -11.99 17.58
N GLU A 314 -25.06 -11.43 18.66
CA GLU A 314 -25.27 -11.97 20.00
C GLU A 314 -25.63 -10.82 20.93
N LEU A 315 -26.93 -10.53 20.98
CA LEU A 315 -27.71 -10.24 22.20
C LEU A 315 -29.20 -10.47 21.91
#